data_AF-A0A6B2XKB9-F1
#
_entry.id   AF-A0A6B2XKB9-F1
#
_cell.length_a   1.000
_cell.length_b   1.000
_cell.length_c   1.000
_cell.angle_alpha   90.00
_cell.angle_beta   90.00
_cell.angle_gamma   90.00
#
_symmetry.space_group_name_H-M   'P 1'
#
loop_
_entity.id
_entity.type
_entity.pdbx_description
1 polymer ?
#
loop_
_entity_poly.entity_id
_entity_poly.type
_entity_poly.pdbx_seq_one_letter_code
_entity_poly.pdbx_strand_id
1 'polypeptide(L)'
;GPAGVDLVEVDTWEFAADAAGPAVELDVTASARCLAGKAYVAVRATNSGDVPADVALATPFGTRVVSDVAPGASAYQSFAARSTSLAAGVATVTGTAPVDGTDVSTPYEVAFDALACGG
;
A
#
# COMPACT_ATOMS: atom_id res chain seq x y z
N GLY A 1 11.77 -19.06 -52.57
CA GLY A 1 11.40 -18.16 -51.46
C GLY A 1 10.55 -18.96 -50.50
N PRO A 2 10.89 -19.03 -49.20
CA PRO A 2 10.11 -19.79 -48.26
C PRO A 2 8.85 -19.02 -47.86
N ALA A 3 7.72 -19.72 -47.89
CA ALA A 3 6.46 -19.30 -47.33
C ALA A 3 6.53 -19.33 -45.79
N GLY A 4 5.77 -18.43 -45.16
CA GLY A 4 5.28 -18.57 -43.80
C GLY A 4 6.36 -18.55 -42.72
N VAL A 5 6.93 -17.38 -42.47
CA VAL A 5 7.48 -17.11 -41.13
C VAL A 5 6.30 -16.87 -40.19
N ASP A 6 6.17 -17.82 -39.27
CA ASP A 6 5.35 -17.77 -38.08
C ASP A 6 5.61 -16.45 -37.35
N LEU A 7 4.62 -15.56 -37.38
CA LEU A 7 4.59 -14.38 -36.54
C LEU A 7 4.28 -14.88 -35.15
N VAL A 8 5.30 -15.19 -34.35
CA VAL A 8 5.13 -15.25 -32.90
C VAL A 8 4.82 -13.83 -32.46
N GLU A 9 3.52 -13.53 -32.46
CA GLU A 9 2.86 -12.58 -31.59
C GLU A 9 3.52 -12.59 -30.22
N VAL A 10 4.25 -11.51 -29.92
CA VAL A 10 4.76 -11.18 -28.58
C VAL A 10 3.57 -10.69 -27.75
N ASP A 11 2.54 -11.52 -27.66
CA ASP A 11 1.35 -11.33 -26.87
C ASP A 11 1.33 -12.48 -25.89
N THR A 12 1.90 -12.24 -24.72
CA THR A 12 1.51 -12.74 -23.39
C THR A 12 2.75 -12.61 -22.52
N TRP A 13 2.98 -11.40 -21.99
CA TRP A 13 3.76 -11.27 -20.76
C TRP A 13 2.87 -11.81 -19.63
N GLU A 14 2.80 -13.13 -19.52
CA GLU A 14 2.27 -13.79 -18.34
C GLU A 14 3.35 -13.59 -17.27
N PHE A 15 3.24 -12.50 -16.51
CA PHE A 15 3.93 -12.43 -15.23
C PHE A 15 3.41 -13.62 -14.43
N ALA A 16 4.20 -14.69 -14.38
CA ALA A 16 3.97 -15.81 -13.50
C ALA A 16 3.95 -15.27 -12.05
N ALA A 17 2.79 -14.83 -11.60
CA ALA A 17 2.56 -14.30 -10.26
C ALA A 17 2.23 -15.47 -9.32
N ASP A 18 3.05 -16.52 -9.33
CA ASP A 18 2.77 -17.74 -8.56
C ASP A 18 4.01 -18.28 -7.82
N ALA A 19 4.82 -17.35 -7.33
CA ALA A 19 5.70 -17.60 -6.19
C ALA A 19 5.80 -16.33 -5.34
N ALA A 20 4.68 -15.88 -4.77
CA ALA A 20 4.77 -14.96 -3.64
C ALA A 20 5.50 -15.72 -2.53
N GLY A 21 6.78 -15.37 -2.31
CA GLY A 21 7.51 -15.83 -1.14
C GLY A 21 6.80 -15.42 0.16
N PRO A 22 7.32 -15.82 1.33
CA PRO A 22 6.74 -15.41 2.60
C PRO A 22 6.56 -13.88 2.64
N ALA A 23 5.39 -13.45 3.12
CA ALA A 23 4.95 -12.06 3.10
C ALA A 23 4.33 -11.68 4.45
N VAL A 24 4.48 -10.42 4.87
CA VAL A 24 3.82 -9.88 6.07
C VAL A 24 2.38 -9.54 5.73
N GLU A 25 1.42 -10.32 6.21
CA GLU A 25 0.00 -10.14 5.90
C GLU A 25 -0.58 -8.85 6.52
N LEU A 26 -0.89 -7.87 5.66
CA LEU A 26 -1.52 -6.61 6.05
C LEU A 26 -2.80 -6.33 5.25
N ASP A 27 -3.88 -5.97 5.95
CA ASP A 27 -5.07 -5.37 5.34
C ASP A 27 -4.92 -3.85 5.30
N VAL A 28 -4.66 -3.31 4.10
CA VAL A 28 -4.30 -1.90 3.91
C VAL A 28 -5.42 -1.11 3.23
N THR A 29 -5.71 0.08 3.78
CA THR A 29 -6.67 1.03 3.19
C THR A 29 -6.12 2.45 3.22
N ALA A 30 -6.40 3.22 2.16
CA ALA A 30 -6.18 4.66 2.14
C ALA A 30 -7.45 5.38 1.67
N SER A 31 -7.75 6.52 2.28
CA SER A 31 -8.89 7.35 1.88
C SER A 31 -8.61 8.82 2.09
N ALA A 32 -9.00 9.64 1.12
CA ALA A 32 -9.02 11.08 1.28
C ALA A 32 -10.25 11.52 2.08
N ARG A 33 -10.10 12.48 2.99
CA ARG A 33 -11.20 13.02 3.81
C ARG A 33 -11.02 14.48 4.17
N CYS A 34 -12.14 15.16 4.38
CA CYS A 34 -12.16 16.51 4.92
C CYS A 34 -12.23 16.47 6.45
N LEU A 35 -11.30 17.15 7.11
CA LEU A 35 -11.33 17.39 8.56
C LEU A 35 -11.19 18.88 8.80
N ALA A 36 -12.19 19.50 9.44
CA ALA A 36 -12.24 20.93 9.70
C ALA A 36 -11.91 21.80 8.46
N GLY A 37 -12.46 21.43 7.29
CA GLY A 37 -12.26 22.14 6.02
C GLY A 37 -10.88 21.95 5.37
N LYS A 38 -10.03 21.07 5.90
CA LYS A 38 -8.72 20.73 5.31
C LYS A 38 -8.71 19.30 4.80
N ALA A 39 -7.97 19.07 3.72
CA ALA A 39 -7.83 17.75 3.11
C ALA A 39 -6.78 16.92 3.86
N TYR A 40 -7.11 15.66 4.12
CA TYR A 40 -6.25 14.68 4.76
C TYR A 40 -6.31 13.36 3.99
N VAL A 41 -5.23 12.57 4.07
CA VAL A 41 -5.23 11.15 3.69
C VAL A 41 -5.18 10.31 4.95
N ALA A 42 -6.21 9.50 5.17
CA ALA A 42 -6.24 8.45 6.17
C ALA A 42 -5.52 7.22 5.60
N VAL A 43 -4.55 6.67 6.30
CA VAL A 43 -3.99 5.36 5.97
C VAL A 43 -4.12 4.46 7.20
N ARG A 44 -4.65 3.27 6.98
CA ARG A 44 -4.76 2.21 7.99
C ARG A 44 -4.17 0.93 7.42
N ALA A 45 -3.42 0.22 8.25
CA ALA A 45 -2.93 -1.12 7.96
C ALA A 45 -3.20 -2.00 9.18
N THR A 46 -3.95 -3.07 9.01
CA THR A 46 -4.21 -4.07 10.06
C THR A 46 -3.27 -5.23 9.85
N ASN A 47 -2.56 -5.66 10.90
CA ASN A 47 -1.76 -6.87 10.85
C ASN A 47 -2.69 -8.08 10.92
N SER A 48 -2.84 -8.80 9.81
CA SER A 48 -3.65 -10.03 9.73
C SER A 48 -2.84 -11.30 9.90
N GLY A 49 -1.51 -11.19 9.99
CA GLY A 49 -0.62 -12.30 10.30
C GLY A 49 -0.57 -12.63 11.80
N ASP A 50 0.23 -13.64 12.14
CA ASP A 50 0.27 -14.25 13.48
C ASP A 50 1.38 -13.71 14.39
N VAL A 51 2.28 -12.86 13.88
CA VAL A 51 3.39 -12.25 14.64
C VAL A 51 3.32 -10.73 14.63
N PRO A 52 3.88 -10.03 15.63
CA PRO A 52 4.01 -8.58 15.57
C PRO A 52 4.81 -8.11 14.35
N ALA A 53 4.38 -6.98 13.76
CA ALA A 53 5.01 -6.40 12.59
C ALA A 53 5.30 -4.91 12.80
N ASP A 54 6.46 -4.46 12.31
CA ASP A 54 6.71 -3.04 12.10
C ASP A 54 5.98 -2.59 10.83
N VAL A 55 5.24 -1.48 10.92
CA VAL A 55 4.45 -0.96 9.81
C VAL A 55 4.83 0.48 9.50
N ALA A 56 5.37 0.69 8.29
CA ALA A 56 5.65 2.01 7.75
C ALA A 56 4.51 2.45 6.83
N LEU A 57 3.89 3.59 7.12
CA LEU A 57 2.84 4.23 6.33
C LEU A 57 3.45 5.44 5.61
N ALA A 58 3.38 5.49 4.28
CA ALA A 58 3.93 6.58 3.47
C ALA A 58 2.89 7.15 2.50
N THR A 59 2.87 8.49 2.40
CA THR A 59 2.08 9.25 1.44
C THR A 59 2.94 10.40 0.89
N PRO A 60 2.52 11.08 -0.19
CA PRO A 60 3.16 12.33 -0.63
C PRO A 60 3.19 13.43 0.44
N PHE A 61 2.36 13.31 1.49
CA PHE A 61 2.20 14.32 2.54
C PHE A 61 3.00 14.00 3.82
N GLY A 62 3.65 12.83 3.88
CA GLY A 62 4.50 12.43 4.99
C GLY A 62 4.52 10.93 5.22
N THR A 63 5.32 10.52 6.21
CA THR A 63 5.52 9.13 6.60
C THR A 63 5.33 8.95 8.10
N ARG A 64 4.97 7.74 8.52
CA ARG A 64 4.85 7.33 9.92
C ARG A 64 5.19 5.86 10.07
N VAL A 65 6.06 5.53 11.02
CA VAL A 65 6.31 4.15 11.43
C VAL A 65 5.57 3.88 12.74
N VAL A 66 4.97 2.70 12.83
CA VAL A 66 4.38 2.13 14.04
C VAL A 66 5.03 0.78 14.23
N SER A 67 5.80 0.64 15.31
CA SER A 67 6.49 -0.61 15.62
C SER A 67 5.61 -1.59 16.38
N ASP A 68 5.95 -2.87 16.29
CA ASP A 68 5.34 -3.95 17.08
C ASP A 68 3.80 -3.98 17.02
N VAL A 69 3.23 -3.77 15.83
CA VAL A 69 1.78 -3.87 15.62
C VAL A 69 1.39 -5.33 15.81
N ALA A 70 0.74 -5.63 16.93
CA ALA A 70 0.29 -6.98 17.26
C ALA A 70 -0.70 -7.54 16.22
N PRO A 71 -0.81 -8.88 16.11
CA PRO A 71 -1.87 -9.55 15.35
C PRO A 71 -3.26 -8.98 15.66
N GLY A 72 -4.02 -8.65 14.62
CA GLY A 72 -5.34 -8.03 14.69
C GLY A 72 -5.34 -6.53 15.07
N ALA A 73 -4.22 -5.95 15.47
CA ALA A 73 -4.09 -4.51 15.72
C ALA A 73 -3.83 -3.74 14.42
N SER A 74 -3.98 -2.41 14.46
CA SER A 74 -3.75 -1.56 13.29
C SER A 74 -2.76 -0.43 13.56
N ALA A 75 -1.84 -0.23 12.60
CA ALA A 75 -1.19 1.04 12.41
C ALA A 75 -2.15 2.01 11.71
N TYR A 76 -2.11 3.27 12.12
CA TYR A 76 -2.96 4.29 11.54
C TYR A 76 -2.33 5.67 11.62
N GLN A 77 -2.46 6.44 10.55
CA GLN A 77 -2.09 7.85 10.52
C GLN A 77 -3.03 8.63 9.61
N SER A 78 -3.41 9.83 10.06
CA SER A 78 -4.02 10.84 9.20
C SER A 78 -2.95 11.84 8.78
N PHE A 79 -2.63 11.90 7.49
CA PHE A 79 -1.64 12.82 6.95
C PHE A 79 -2.34 14.09 6.47
N ALA A 80 -1.98 15.25 7.04
CA ALA A 80 -2.52 16.53 6.58
C ALA A 80 -1.92 16.88 5.22
N ALA A 81 -2.75 17.08 4.19
CA ALA A 81 -2.28 17.56 2.89
C ALA A 81 -1.81 19.03 2.93
N ARG A 82 -2.13 19.73 4.03
CA ARG A 82 -1.84 21.17 4.25
C ARG A 82 -2.47 22.07 3.17
N SER A 83 -3.51 21.57 2.53
CA SER A 83 -4.34 22.23 1.51
C SER A 83 -5.81 21.95 1.81
N THR A 84 -6.70 22.69 1.16
CA THR A 84 -8.14 22.38 1.12
C THR A 84 -8.47 21.36 0.03
N SER A 85 -7.55 21.03 -0.87
CA SER A 85 -7.74 20.00 -1.88
C SER A 85 -6.48 19.17 -2.13
N LEU A 86 -6.66 17.97 -2.66
CA LEU A 86 -5.61 17.05 -3.12
C LEU A 86 -6.05 16.32 -4.39
N ALA A 87 -5.07 15.95 -5.22
CA ALA A 87 -5.30 15.06 -6.35
C ALA A 87 -5.31 13.60 -5.88
N ALA A 88 -5.84 12.70 -6.71
CA ALA A 88 -5.73 11.27 -6.48
C ALA A 88 -4.25 10.87 -6.47
N GLY A 89 -3.92 9.85 -5.68
CA GLY A 89 -2.55 9.39 -5.52
C GLY A 89 -2.49 8.01 -4.89
N VAL A 90 -1.27 7.61 -4.51
CA VAL A 90 -1.01 6.30 -3.93
C VAL A 90 -0.34 6.47 -2.56
N ALA A 91 -0.80 5.69 -1.58
CA ALA A 91 -0.10 5.48 -0.33
C ALA A 91 0.64 4.14 -0.41
N THR A 92 1.87 4.11 0.09
CA THR A 92 2.67 2.89 0.20
C THR A 92 2.75 2.51 1.67
N VAL A 93 2.41 1.26 1.98
CA VAL A 93 2.53 0.67 3.30
C VAL A 93 3.54 -0.46 3.23
N THR A 94 4.48 -0.51 4.17
CA THR A 94 5.46 -1.60 4.24
C THR A 94 5.37 -2.28 5.59
N GLY A 95 5.07 -3.57 5.58
CA GLY A 95 5.16 -4.45 6.75
C GLY A 95 6.54 -5.07 6.84
N THR A 96 7.09 -5.19 8.04
CA THR A 96 8.34 -5.93 8.29
C THR A 96 8.18 -6.79 9.53
N ALA A 97 8.37 -8.11 9.36
CA ALA A 97 8.22 -9.09 10.42
C ALA A 97 8.98 -10.38 10.09
N PRO A 98 9.34 -11.19 11.11
CA PRO A 98 9.86 -12.53 10.89
C PRO A 98 8.74 -13.48 10.45
N VAL A 99 8.76 -13.92 9.19
CA VAL A 99 7.85 -14.95 8.66
C VAL A 99 8.65 -16.24 8.51
N ASP A 100 8.21 -17.32 9.13
CA ASP A 100 8.94 -18.60 9.18
C ASP A 100 10.40 -18.48 9.68
N GLY A 101 10.64 -17.54 10.60
CA GLY A 101 11.96 -17.29 11.18
C GLY A 101 12.92 -16.47 10.29
N THR A 102 12.45 -15.92 9.18
CA THR A 102 13.20 -15.03 8.30
C THR A 102 12.57 -13.65 8.29
N ASP A 103 13.35 -12.59 8.45
CA ASP A 103 12.85 -11.22 8.32
C ASP A 103 12.40 -10.95 6.88
N VAL A 104 11.11 -10.64 6.74
CA VAL A 104 10.45 -10.33 5.47
C VAL A 104 9.99 -8.88 5.49
N SER A 105 10.12 -8.21 4.35
CA SER A 105 9.59 -6.86 4.12
C SER A 105 8.64 -6.90 2.92
N THR A 106 7.40 -6.48 3.12
CA THR A 106 6.33 -6.57 2.11
C THR A 106 5.70 -5.20 1.86
N PRO A 107 5.82 -4.64 0.65
CA PRO A 107 5.16 -3.40 0.27
C PRO A 107 3.73 -3.64 -0.23
N TYR A 108 2.84 -2.72 0.12
CA TYR A 108 1.44 -2.64 -0.30
C TYR A 108 1.16 -1.24 -0.83
N GLU A 109 0.64 -1.14 -2.04
CA GLU A 109 0.22 0.12 -2.62
C GLU A 109 -1.30 0.21 -2.62
N VAL A 110 -1.84 1.33 -2.13
CA VAL A 110 -3.28 1.58 -2.10
C VAL A 110 -3.57 3.00 -2.62
N ALA A 111 -4.48 3.10 -3.58
CA ALA A 111 -4.89 4.38 -4.12
C ALA A 111 -5.78 5.14 -3.13
N PHE A 112 -5.71 6.47 -3.17
CA PHE A 112 -6.67 7.37 -2.56
C PHE A 112 -7.19 8.36 -3.61
N ASP A 113 -8.46 8.71 -3.52
CA ASP A 113 -9.12 9.58 -4.48
C ASP A 113 -8.73 11.05 -4.33
N ALA A 114 -8.95 11.81 -5.40
CA ALA A 114 -8.92 13.27 -5.34
C ALA A 114 -10.02 13.79 -4.42
N LEU A 115 -9.75 14.91 -3.74
CA LEU A 115 -10.71 15.51 -2.83
C LEU A 115 -10.56 17.03 -2.79
N ALA A 116 -11.68 17.74 -2.77
CA ALA A 116 -11.74 19.16 -2.47
C ALA A 116 -12.67 19.39 -1.26
N CYS A 117 -12.18 20.15 -0.29
CA CYS A 117 -12.85 20.51 0.94
C CYS A 117 -13.19 22.00 0.92
N GLY A 118 -14.42 22.36 1.32
CA GLY A 118 -14.85 23.76 1.44
C GLY A 118 -15.85 24.20 0.37
N GLY A 119 -17.06 23.63 0.45
CA GLY A 119 -18.26 24.28 -0.09
C GLY A 119 -18.73 25.42 0.80
#